data_AF-A0A7X9W5N7-F1
#
_entry.id   AF-A0A7X9W5N7-F1
#
_cell.length_a   1.000
_cell.length_b   1.000
_cell.length_c   1.000
_cell.angle_alpha   90.00
_cell.angle_beta   90.00
_cell.angle_gamma   90.00
#
_symmetry.space_group_name_H-M   'P 1'
#
loop_
_entity.id
_entity.type
_entity.pdbx_description
1 polymer ?
#
loop_
_entity_poly.entity_id
_entity_poly.type
_entity_poly.pdbx_seq_one_letter_code
_entity_poly.pdbx_strand_id
1 'polypeptide(L)'
;VAALGGGARDPRLVRLLADFLGHPVERCGDDETGARGAAGYAALSQGACADEVLPVRCVAEAPDATAAEAHAAFYSEFEALIGNMAPVFGQLAGRAP
;
A
#
# COMPACT_ATOMS: atom_id res chain seq x y z
N VAL A 1 -7.33 2.23 3.62
CA VAL A 1 -6.54 1.46 2.62
C VAL A 1 -5.69 0.47 3.37
N ALA A 2 -5.56 -0.77 2.89
CA ALA A 2 -4.70 -1.78 3.51
C ALA A 2 -3.45 -2.04 2.66
N ALA A 3 -2.28 -2.02 3.28
CA ALA A 3 -1.02 -2.40 2.69
C ALA A 3 -0.78 -3.90 2.91
N LEU A 4 -0.46 -4.62 1.82
CA LEU A 4 -0.16 -6.05 1.80
C LEU A 4 1.22 -6.29 1.17
N GLY A 5 1.73 -7.52 1.34
CA GLY A 5 3.03 -7.93 0.79
C GLY A 5 4.21 -7.52 1.67
N GLY A 6 5.43 -7.81 1.21
CA GLY A 6 6.65 -7.68 2.02
C GLY A 6 6.90 -6.28 2.56
N GLY A 7 6.56 -5.23 1.79
CA GLY A 7 6.69 -3.85 2.23
C GLY A 7 5.78 -3.48 3.41
N ALA A 8 4.62 -4.14 3.52
CA ALA A 8 3.70 -3.94 4.63
C ALA A 8 4.19 -4.57 5.94
N ARG A 9 5.37 -5.19 5.99
CA ARG A 9 5.98 -5.63 7.26
C ARG A 9 6.76 -4.53 7.96
N ASP A 10 7.20 -3.50 7.22
CA ASP A 10 7.92 -2.38 7.80
C ASP A 10 6.94 -1.23 8.15
N PRO A 11 6.74 -0.89 9.44
CA PRO A 11 5.85 0.20 9.83
C PRO A 11 6.28 1.55 9.27
N ARG A 12 7.58 1.76 9.00
CA ARG A 12 8.09 3.01 8.43
C ARG A 12 7.65 3.18 6.98
N LEU A 13 7.63 2.10 6.21
CA LEU A 13 7.19 2.14 4.82
C LEU A 13 5.68 2.38 4.72
N VAL A 14 4.90 1.75 5.60
CA VAL A 14 3.44 1.97 5.65
C VAL A 14 3.11 3.38 6.15
N ARG A 15 3.88 3.91 7.10
CA ARG A 15 3.80 5.32 7.53
C ARG A 15 4.08 6.27 6.38
N LEU A 16 5.16 6.06 5.62
CA LEU A 16 5.48 6.86 4.44
C LEU A 16 4.34 6.85 3.41
N LEU A 17 3.73 5.68 3.17
CA LEU A 17 2.53 5.55 2.33
C LEU A 17 1.35 6.36 2.88
N ALA A 18 1.09 6.30 4.19
CA ALA A 18 0.05 7.09 4.83
C ALA A 18 0.30 8.60 4.68
N ASP A 19 1.55 9.03 4.79
CA ASP A 19 1.94 10.43 4.64
C ASP A 19 1.66 10.96 3.23
N PHE A 20 2.04 10.21 2.19
CA PHE A 20 1.75 10.59 0.81
C PHE A 20 0.26 10.51 0.46
N LEU A 21 -0.49 9.59 1.06
CA LEU A 21 -1.94 9.45 0.84
C LEU A 21 -2.78 10.43 1.67
N GLY A 22 -2.21 11.04 2.71
CA GLY A 22 -2.90 11.97 3.59
C GLY A 22 -3.97 11.33 4.49
N HIS A 23 -3.99 10.01 4.62
CA HIS A 23 -4.94 9.30 5.49
C HIS A 23 -4.31 8.02 6.08
N PRO A 24 -4.85 7.47 7.18
CA PRO A 24 -4.32 6.25 7.77
C PRO A 24 -4.31 5.06 6.79
N VAL A 25 -3.28 4.22 6.91
CA VAL A 25 -3.10 2.98 6.14
C VAL A 25 -2.99 1.80 7.10
N GLU A 26 -3.78 0.77 6.84
CA GLU A 26 -3.80 -0.45 7.63
C GLU A 26 -2.67 -1.38 7.19
N ARG A 27 -1.83 -1.76 8.14
CA ARG A 27 -0.73 -2.69 7.94
C ARG A 27 -1.20 -4.11 8.23
N CYS A 28 -1.37 -4.92 7.18
CA CYS A 28 -1.80 -6.32 7.28
C CYS A 28 -0.77 -7.27 6.66
N GLY A 29 0.53 -6.96 6.75
CA GLY A 29 1.61 -7.62 5.98
C GLY A 29 2.00 -9.06 6.37
N ASP A 30 1.44 -9.57 7.47
CA ASP A 30 1.71 -10.95 7.96
C ASP A 30 0.62 -11.94 7.55
N ASP A 31 -0.14 -11.59 6.52
CA ASP A 31 -1.45 -12.13 6.33
C ASP A 31 -1.64 -12.80 4.96
N GLU A 32 -1.96 -14.09 4.99
CA GLU A 32 -2.25 -14.92 3.83
C GLU A 32 -3.67 -14.66 3.31
N THR A 33 -3.92 -13.41 2.90
CA THR A 33 -5.26 -12.87 2.60
C THR A 33 -6.10 -13.75 1.68
N GLY A 34 -5.48 -14.34 0.65
CA GLY A 34 -6.15 -15.26 -0.29
C GLY A 34 -6.58 -16.57 0.36
N ALA A 35 -5.68 -17.23 1.11
CA ALA A 35 -5.98 -18.47 1.79
C ALA A 35 -7.04 -18.28 2.88
N ARG A 36 -6.94 -17.18 3.64
CA ARG A 36 -7.98 -16.80 4.59
C ARG A 36 -9.31 -16.56 3.89
N GLY A 37 -9.35 -15.82 2.79
CA GLY A 37 -10.60 -15.56 2.06
C GLY A 37 -11.30 -16.85 1.65
N ALA A 38 -10.55 -17.84 1.17
CA ALA A 38 -11.08 -19.16 0.81
C ALA A 38 -11.62 -19.92 2.04
N ALA A 39 -10.86 -19.98 3.14
CA ALA A 39 -11.30 -20.59 4.38
C ALA A 39 -12.54 -19.87 4.95
N GLY A 40 -12.58 -18.54 4.82
CA GLY A 40 -13.67 -17.67 5.19
C GLY A 40 -14.97 -18.04 4.49
N TYR A 41 -14.90 -18.11 3.16
CA TYR A 41 -16.02 -18.50 2.33
C TYR A 41 -16.53 -19.92 2.64
N ALA A 42 -15.61 -20.87 2.84
CA ALA A 42 -15.98 -22.24 3.19
C ALA A 42 -16.72 -22.31 4.53
N ALA A 43 -16.23 -21.62 5.56
CA ALA A 43 -16.86 -21.58 6.88
C ALA A 43 -18.25 -20.94 6.83
N LEU A 44 -18.41 -19.82 6.12
CA LEU A 44 -19.72 -19.17 5.93
C LEU A 44 -20.72 -20.10 5.23
N SER A 45 -20.26 -20.88 4.26
CA SER A 45 -21.09 -21.86 3.55
C SER A 45 -21.55 -23.02 4.45
N GLN A 46 -20.91 -23.22 5.61
CA GLN A 46 -21.31 -24.18 6.64
C GLN A 46 -22.16 -23.55 7.76
N GLY A 47 -22.56 -22.28 7.60
CA GLY A 47 -23.40 -21.56 8.57
C GLY A 47 -22.63 -20.87 9.71
N ALA A 48 -21.31 -20.71 9.59
CA ALA A 48 -20.55 -19.90 10.54
C ALA A 48 -20.96 -18.41 10.46
N CYS A 49 -20.92 -17.71 11.59
CA CYS A 49 -21.17 -16.28 11.63
C CYS A 49 -19.95 -15.51 11.12
N ALA A 50 -20.17 -14.46 10.31
CA ALA A 50 -19.09 -13.72 9.64
C ALA A 50 -18.11 -13.02 10.59
N ASP A 51 -18.54 -12.69 11.80
CA ASP A 51 -17.74 -12.10 12.88
C ASP A 51 -16.81 -13.10 13.58
N GLU A 52 -17.07 -14.40 13.44
CA GLU A 52 -16.27 -15.46 14.08
C GLU A 52 -15.15 -15.99 13.16
N VAL A 53 -15.18 -15.66 11.87
CA VAL A 53 -14.32 -16.32 10.89
C VAL A 53 -13.04 -15.52 10.61
N LEU A 54 -11.94 -16.00 11.20
CA LEU A 54 -10.55 -15.64 10.88
C LEU A 54 -10.29 -14.12 10.80
N PRO A 55 -10.41 -13.38 11.92
CA PRO A 55 -10.26 -11.93 11.89
C PRO A 55 -8.86 -11.50 11.43
N VAL A 56 -8.83 -10.44 10.61
CA VAL A 56 -7.58 -9.80 10.20
C VAL A 56 -7.06 -8.93 11.33
N ARG A 57 -5.78 -9.08 11.70
CA ARG A 57 -5.13 -8.17 12.64
C ARG A 57 -4.29 -7.16 11.89
N CYS A 58 -4.90 -6.05 11.52
CA CYS A 58 -4.18 -4.92 10.94
C CYS A 58 -3.81 -3.90 12.01
N VAL A 59 -2.70 -3.20 11.82
CA VAL A 59 -2.31 -2.03 12.64
C VAL A 59 -2.42 -0.78 11.78
N ALA A 60 -3.19 0.21 12.23
CA ALA A 60 -3.31 1.47 11.49
C ALA A 60 -2.09 2.35 11.73
N GLU A 61 -1.40 2.72 10.64
CA GLU A 61 -0.37 3.75 10.63
C GLU A 61 -1.00 5.06 10.13
N ALA A 62 -1.05 6.09 10.98
CA ALA A 62 -1.59 7.41 10.63
C ALA A 62 -0.59 8.23 9.79
N PRO A 63 -0.96 9.32 9.11
CA PRO A 63 0.03 10.24 8.57
C PRO A 63 0.74 11.04 9.69
N ASP A 64 2.00 11.44 9.47
CA ASP A 64 2.72 12.45 10.23
C ASP A 64 2.48 13.84 9.63
N ALA A 65 1.70 14.66 10.34
CA ALA A 65 1.37 16.02 9.92
C ALA A 65 2.61 16.92 9.78
N THR A 66 3.70 16.63 10.50
CA THR A 66 4.93 17.43 10.43
C THR A 66 5.71 17.23 9.13
N ALA A 67 5.49 16.10 8.45
CA ALA A 67 6.16 15.77 7.20
C ALA A 67 5.35 16.15 5.94
N ALA A 68 4.10 16.62 6.10
CA ALA A 68 3.18 16.85 5.00
C ALA A 68 3.72 17.83 3.93
N GLU A 69 4.30 18.96 4.36
CA GLU A 69 4.88 19.95 3.44
C GLU A 69 6.08 19.40 2.68
N ALA A 70 6.97 18.67 3.37
CA ALA A 70 8.14 18.05 2.75
C ALA A 70 7.75 16.99 1.71
N HIS A 71 6.74 16.17 2.00
CA HIS A 71 6.23 15.18 1.05
C HIS A 71 5.54 15.82 -0.16
N ALA A 72 4.78 16.90 0.04
CA ALA A 72 4.17 17.64 -1.07
C ALA A 72 5.22 18.26 -2.00
N ALA A 73 6.28 18.85 -1.43
CA ALA A 73 7.41 19.37 -2.19
C ALA A 73 8.12 18.26 -2.98
N PHE A 74 8.44 17.14 -2.32
CA PHE A 74 9.06 15.99 -2.96
C PHE A 74 8.22 15.44 -4.12
N TYR A 75 6.90 15.31 -3.93
CA TYR A 75 6.01 14.79 -4.97
C TYR A 75 5.98 15.70 -6.20
N SER A 76 5.92 17.01 -6.01
CA SER A 76 6.00 18.00 -7.10
C SER A 76 7.31 17.90 -7.89
N GLU A 77 8.45 17.79 -7.18
CA GLU A 77 9.76 17.61 -7.81
C GLU A 77 9.88 16.27 -8.54
N PHE A 78 9.31 15.20 -7.99
CA PHE A 78 9.26 13.88 -8.61
C PHE A 78 8.44 13.90 -9.91
N GLU A 79 7.27 14.54 -9.93
CA GLU A 79 6.46 14.69 -11.14
C GLU A 79 7.21 15.50 -12.22
N ALA A 80 7.84 16.60 -11.83
CA ALA A 80 8.65 17.41 -12.74
C ALA A 80 9.82 16.59 -13.32
N LEU A 81 10.51 15.80 -12.49
CA LEU A 81 11.59 14.92 -12.93
C LEU A 81 11.11 13.87 -13.93
N ILE A 82 9.99 13.20 -13.66
CA ILE A 82 9.40 12.20 -14.56
C ILE A 82 9.01 12.85 -15.89
N GLY A 83 8.37 14.02 -15.86
CA GLY A 83 8.02 14.79 -17.06
C GLY A 83 9.25 15.15 -17.91
N ASN A 84 10.31 15.63 -17.26
CA ASN A 84 11.56 16.00 -17.93
C ASN A 84 12.30 14.78 -18.53
N MET A 85 12.22 13.63 -17.87
CA MET A 85 12.89 12.39 -18.31
C MET A 85 12.09 11.59 -19.33
N ALA A 86 10.80 11.85 -19.51
CA ALA A 86 9.94 11.12 -20.43
C ALA A 86 10.51 11.00 -21.87
N PRO A 87 11.09 12.05 -22.49
CA PRO A 87 11.69 11.93 -23.82
C PRO A 87 12.89 10.97 -23.85
N VAL A 88 13.71 10.96 -22.78
CA VAL A 88 14.87 10.07 -22.65
C VAL A 88 14.42 8.63 -22.56
N PHE A 89 13.41 8.35 -21.72
CA PHE A 89 12.83 7.01 -21.62
C PHE A 89 12.21 6.55 -22.94
N GLY A 90 11.56 7.46 -23.68
CA GLY A 90 11.05 7.18 -25.03
C GLY A 90 12.15 6.79 -26.02
N GLN A 91 13.29 7.48 -26.00
CA GLN A 91 14.44 7.14 -26.85
C GLN A 91 15.07 5.79 -26.48
N LEU A 92 15.17 5.48 -25.18
CA LEU A 92 15.71 4.20 -24.71
C LEU A 92 14.78 3.02 -25.06
N ALA A 93 13.46 3.21 -24.91
CA ALA A 93 12.47 2.19 -25.27
C ALA A 93 12.40 1.96 -26.80
N GLY A 94 12.56 3.02 -27.61
CA GLY A 94 12.62 2.92 -29.07
C GLY A 94 13.95 2.40 -29.63
N ARG A 95 14.97 2.24 -28.78
CA ARG A 95 16.29 1.67 -29.11
C ARG A 95 16.43 0.20 -28.68
N ALA A 96 15.33 -0.56 -28.66
CA ALA A 96 15.45 -2.01 -28.68
C ALA A 96 16.10 -2.42 -30.02
N PRO A 97 17.22 -3.18 -30.01
CA PRO A 97 17.82 -3.72 -31.22
C PRO A 97 16.88 -4.69 -31.96
#